data_AF-A0A1I3HSN0-F1
#
_entry.id   AF-A0A1I3HSN0-F1
#
_cell.length_a   1.000
_cell.length_b   1.000
_cell.length_c   1.000
_cell.angle_alpha   90.00
_cell.angle_beta   90.00
_cell.angle_gamma   90.00
#
_symmetry.space_group_name_H-M   'P 1'
#
loop_
_entity.id
_entity.type
_entity.pdbx_description
1 polymer ?
#
loop_
_entity_poly.entity_id
_entity_poly.type
_entity_poly.pdbx_seq_one_letter_code
_entity_poly.pdbx_strand_id
1 'polypeptide(L)'
;MSDFFERVAQISSRSKVAERQAQTEEATKTSVILPFLQMLGFDVFNLDEVIPEFVADVGTKKGEKVDFAVKIDGKIAMLVEAKPIGAKLGDVQYSQLFRYFSVTEARLAILTNGREAWFFSDTDAPNKMDGKPFFRFDFQNYDRAQVEELARFQKPNFEIEAIVEAASNLKYTRAAATYLKQQLGDPEDEFVRLIGRRIHEGSITKAVSEQLRPAIQSALEEIIRDRIQDKLSISFREDRKPAPEPQPAAEADEPSPGDVVTTPEELAGHLIVRAIAARHVPVDRIAIRDAKSYCAILMDDNNRKPICRLYFNSATTRHVGIFDAEKAEARHKVSGPDDLYQYVDQIEAVIKSYA
;
A
#
# COMPACT_ATOMS: atom_id res chain seq x y z
N MET A 1 2.89 13.62 -16.05
CA MET A 1 2.64 12.51 -15.10
C MET A 1 3.38 11.24 -15.49
N SER A 2 3.18 10.66 -16.69
CA SER A 2 3.91 9.43 -17.12
C SER A 2 5.43 9.50 -16.96
N ASP A 3 6.03 10.62 -17.36
CA ASP A 3 7.48 10.87 -17.24
C ASP A 3 7.99 10.92 -15.77
N PHE A 4 7.16 11.32 -14.80
CA PHE A 4 7.57 11.31 -13.40
C PHE A 4 7.60 9.88 -12.84
N PHE A 5 6.61 9.06 -13.18
CA PHE A 5 6.59 7.63 -12.82
C PHE A 5 7.83 6.90 -13.34
N GLU A 6 8.25 7.17 -14.57
CA GLU A 6 9.46 6.59 -15.15
C GLU A 6 10.71 7.02 -14.39
N ARG A 7 10.84 8.30 -14.05
CA ARG A 7 11.96 8.79 -13.24
C ARG A 7 11.98 8.18 -11.83
N VAL A 8 10.82 7.99 -11.19
CA VAL A 8 10.73 7.27 -9.91
C VAL A 8 11.20 5.82 -10.06
N ALA A 9 10.82 5.13 -11.14
CA ALA A 9 11.30 3.78 -11.43
C ALA A 9 12.82 3.70 -11.66
N GLN A 10 13.42 4.75 -12.24
CA GLN A 10 14.88 4.88 -12.34
C GLN A 10 15.53 5.02 -10.97
N ILE A 11 14.95 5.82 -10.06
CA ILE A 11 15.42 5.92 -8.66
C ILE A 11 15.28 4.58 -7.94
N SER A 12 14.19 3.85 -8.16
CA SER A 12 14.01 2.49 -7.62
C SER A 12 15.14 1.55 -8.05
N SER A 13 15.51 1.61 -9.33
CA SER A 13 16.61 0.80 -9.87
C SER A 13 17.95 1.17 -9.25
N ARG A 14 18.22 2.47 -9.08
CA ARG A 14 19.41 2.98 -8.38
C ARG A 14 19.46 2.54 -6.93
N SER A 15 18.34 2.63 -6.21
CA SER A 15 18.21 2.17 -4.83
C SER A 15 18.59 0.69 -4.68
N LYS A 16 18.07 -0.18 -5.55
CA LYS A 16 18.39 -1.62 -5.55
C LYS A 16 19.87 -1.90 -5.84
N VAL A 17 20.51 -1.12 -6.71
CA VAL A 17 21.95 -1.24 -6.99
C VAL A 17 22.77 -0.76 -5.79
N ALA A 18 22.43 0.41 -5.25
CA ALA A 18 23.09 1.00 -4.09
C ALA A 18 22.99 0.08 -2.87
N GLU A 19 21.86 -0.59 -2.64
CA GLU A 19 21.72 -1.53 -1.52
C GLU A 19 22.74 -2.68 -1.57
N ARG A 20 23.19 -3.07 -2.77
CA ARG A 20 24.20 -4.11 -2.95
C ARG A 20 25.64 -3.59 -2.93
N GLN A 21 25.85 -2.31 -3.24
CA GLN A 21 27.18 -1.77 -3.58
C GLN A 21 27.63 -0.57 -2.74
N ALA A 22 26.70 0.24 -2.22
CA ALA A 22 27.01 1.42 -1.44
C ALA A 22 27.44 1.03 -0.02
N GLN A 23 28.73 1.17 0.27
CA GLN A 23 29.32 0.82 1.56
C GLN A 23 29.34 1.99 2.56
N THR A 24 29.07 3.21 2.10
CA THR A 24 29.18 4.43 2.89
C THR A 24 27.94 5.31 2.73
N GLU A 25 27.79 6.27 3.65
CA GLU A 25 26.79 7.32 3.54
C GLU A 25 26.99 8.15 2.28
N GLU A 26 28.24 8.54 1.96
CA GLU A 26 28.58 9.29 0.74
C GLU A 26 28.23 8.52 -0.55
N ALA A 27 28.45 7.20 -0.56
CA ALA A 27 28.03 6.37 -1.68
C ALA A 27 26.50 6.37 -1.83
N THR A 28 25.76 6.38 -0.71
CA THR A 28 24.29 6.45 -0.71
C THR A 28 23.79 7.81 -1.21
N LYS A 29 24.41 8.90 -0.73
CA LYS A 29 24.15 10.27 -1.17
C LYS A 29 24.30 10.41 -2.68
N THR A 30 25.43 9.95 -3.21
CA THR A 30 25.78 10.10 -4.63
C THR A 30 24.95 9.19 -5.53
N SER A 31 24.72 7.93 -5.13
CA SER A 31 24.05 6.94 -5.98
C SER A 31 22.53 7.09 -6.05
N VAL A 32 21.90 7.58 -4.97
CA VAL A 32 20.44 7.65 -4.84
C VAL A 32 19.93 9.05 -4.48
N ILE A 33 20.46 9.69 -3.43
CA ILE A 33 19.84 10.90 -2.87
C ILE A 33 19.99 12.10 -3.81
N LEU A 34 21.17 12.32 -4.39
CA LEU A 34 21.37 13.37 -5.39
C LEU A 34 20.49 13.15 -6.64
N PRO A 35 20.45 11.94 -7.25
CA PRO A 35 19.48 11.65 -8.31
C PRO A 35 18.02 11.86 -7.90
N PHE A 36 17.67 11.56 -6.64
CA PHE A 36 16.33 11.80 -6.11
C PHE A 36 16.00 13.29 -6.05
N LEU A 37 16.91 14.15 -5.58
CA LEU A 37 16.73 15.61 -5.60
C LEU A 37 16.62 16.14 -7.04
N GLN A 38 17.44 15.62 -7.97
CA GLN A 38 17.32 15.96 -9.40
C GLN A 38 15.98 15.52 -9.99
N MET A 39 15.46 14.35 -9.62
CA MET A 39 14.15 13.87 -10.04
C MET A 39 13.03 14.81 -9.59
N LEU A 40 13.13 15.36 -8.38
CA LEU A 40 12.20 16.39 -7.89
C LEU A 40 12.36 17.73 -8.65
N GLY A 41 13.36 17.86 -9.52
CA GLY A 41 13.59 19.04 -10.34
C GLY A 41 14.54 20.06 -9.70
N PHE A 42 15.28 19.67 -8.65
CA PHE A 42 16.29 20.52 -8.05
C PHE A 42 17.64 20.36 -8.73
N ASP A 43 18.31 21.48 -9.02
CA ASP A 43 19.66 21.46 -9.58
C ASP A 43 20.72 21.24 -8.48
N VAL A 44 21.21 20.00 -8.38
CA VAL A 44 22.24 19.60 -7.41
C VAL A 44 23.63 20.16 -7.69
N PHE A 45 23.85 20.77 -8.86
CA PHE A 45 25.12 21.43 -9.20
C PHE A 45 25.07 22.95 -8.95
N ASN A 46 23.90 23.48 -8.63
CA ASN A 46 23.71 24.88 -8.30
C ASN A 46 23.68 25.07 -6.77
N LEU A 47 24.73 25.68 -6.21
CA LEU A 47 24.83 25.96 -4.76
C LEU A 47 23.81 27.01 -4.26
N ASP A 48 23.19 27.77 -5.17
CA ASP A 48 22.07 28.64 -4.80
C ASP A 48 20.75 27.87 -4.66
N GLU A 49 20.75 26.58 -5.00
CA GLU A 49 19.58 25.71 -4.99
C GLU A 49 19.76 24.49 -4.07
N VAL A 50 20.87 23.77 -4.17
CA VAL A 50 21.18 22.63 -3.29
C VAL A 50 22.54 22.85 -2.65
N ILE A 51 22.54 23.07 -1.34
CA ILE A 51 23.75 23.31 -0.55
C ILE A 51 24.14 22.03 0.18
N PRO A 52 25.25 21.37 -0.19
CA PRO A 52 25.77 20.26 0.57
C PRO A 52 26.41 20.72 1.88
N GLU A 53 26.44 19.84 2.88
CA GLU A 53 27.07 20.08 4.18
C GLU A 53 26.64 21.44 4.81
N PHE A 54 25.34 21.72 4.77
CA PHE A 54 24.78 22.98 5.21
C PHE A 54 25.00 23.22 6.71
N VAL A 55 25.47 24.42 7.03
CA VAL A 55 25.69 24.90 8.40
C VAL A 55 24.87 26.16 8.63
N ALA A 56 24.16 26.20 9.76
CA ALA A 56 23.43 27.36 10.24
C ALA A 56 24.10 27.83 11.53
N ASP A 57 24.19 29.15 11.72
CA ASP A 57 24.84 29.73 12.90
C ASP A 57 24.04 29.38 14.17
N VAL A 58 24.50 28.36 14.91
CA VAL A 58 23.92 27.99 16.21
C VAL A 58 25.01 28.03 17.28
N GLY A 59 24.88 28.96 18.21
CA GLY A 59 25.87 29.31 19.24
C GLY A 59 26.18 28.26 20.32
N THR A 60 25.86 26.96 20.14
CA THR A 60 26.03 25.96 21.20
C THR A 60 26.79 24.69 20.82
N LYS A 61 26.99 24.36 19.54
CA LYS A 61 27.90 23.28 19.10
C LYS A 61 28.54 23.58 17.74
N LYS A 62 29.84 23.93 17.75
CA LYS A 62 30.65 24.06 16.53
C LYS A 62 30.77 22.70 15.83
N GLY A 63 30.39 22.61 14.56
CA GLY A 63 30.79 21.52 13.64
C GLY A 63 29.73 20.49 13.25
N GLU A 64 28.52 20.52 13.80
CA GLU A 64 27.41 19.69 13.31
C GLU A 64 26.82 20.33 12.03
N LYS A 65 26.57 19.55 10.97
CA LYS A 65 26.04 19.99 9.66
C LYS A 65 24.85 19.12 9.26
N VAL A 66 23.99 19.62 8.37
CA VAL A 66 22.97 18.79 7.68
C VAL A 66 23.48 18.49 6.28
N ASP A 67 23.18 17.29 5.76
CA ASP A 67 23.78 16.83 4.50
C ASP A 67 23.42 17.69 3.30
N PHE A 68 22.15 18.08 3.16
CA PHE A 68 21.72 19.03 2.15
C PHE A 68 20.70 20.02 2.69
N ALA A 69 20.78 21.26 2.22
CA ALA A 69 19.70 22.22 2.31
C ALA A 69 19.26 22.61 0.90
N VAL A 70 17.96 22.58 0.65
CA VAL A 70 17.36 22.93 -0.63
C VAL A 70 16.71 24.30 -0.51
N LYS A 71 17.09 25.19 -1.44
CA LYS A 71 16.59 26.55 -1.57
C LYS A 71 15.55 26.67 -2.67
N ILE A 72 14.50 27.43 -2.39
CA ILE A 72 13.50 27.86 -3.36
C ILE A 72 13.35 29.37 -3.17
N ASP A 73 13.48 30.13 -4.26
CA ASP A 73 13.46 31.60 -4.24
C ASP A 73 14.41 32.23 -3.21
N GLY A 74 15.61 31.64 -3.08
CA GLY A 74 16.69 32.11 -2.19
C GLY A 74 16.52 31.73 -0.71
N LYS A 75 15.40 31.13 -0.32
CA LYS A 75 15.10 30.71 1.06
C LYS A 75 15.28 29.21 1.23
N ILE A 76 15.76 28.79 2.40
CA ILE A 76 15.84 27.36 2.74
C ILE A 76 14.42 26.82 2.92
N ALA A 77 13.97 26.00 1.99
CA ALA A 77 12.63 25.43 2.01
C ALA A 77 12.62 24.04 2.66
N MET A 78 13.68 23.26 2.43
CA MET A 78 13.76 21.86 2.83
C MET A 78 15.16 21.47 3.30
N LEU A 79 15.23 20.73 4.40
CA LEU A 79 16.46 20.13 4.92
C LEU A 79 16.48 18.63 4.64
N VAL A 80 17.63 18.08 4.26
CA VAL A 80 17.76 16.65 3.94
C VAL A 80 18.93 16.06 4.72
N GLU A 81 18.64 15.06 5.52
CA GLU A 81 19.61 14.26 6.27
C GLU A 81 19.67 12.85 5.64
N ALA A 82 20.88 12.42 5.31
CA ALA A 82 21.16 11.13 4.73
C ALA A 82 21.68 10.14 5.79
N LYS A 83 21.48 8.86 5.51
CA LYS A 83 22.08 7.74 6.24
C LYS A 83 22.57 6.69 5.27
N PRO A 84 23.49 5.80 5.70
CA PRO A 84 23.89 4.65 4.89
C PRO A 84 22.68 3.78 4.53
N ILE A 85 22.65 3.22 3.33
CA ILE A 85 21.48 2.48 2.81
C ILE A 85 21.02 1.28 3.66
N GLY A 86 21.95 0.64 4.37
CA GLY A 86 21.63 -0.45 5.31
C GLY A 86 21.09 0.01 6.67
N ALA A 87 21.08 1.31 6.96
CA ALA A 87 20.63 1.84 8.25
C ALA A 87 19.10 1.82 8.35
N LYS A 88 18.58 1.42 9.51
CA LYS A 88 17.14 1.51 9.80
C LYS A 88 16.80 2.90 10.31
N LEU A 89 16.03 3.67 9.54
CA LEU A 89 15.73 5.07 9.88
C LEU A 89 15.02 5.24 11.23
N GLY A 90 14.22 4.25 11.66
CA GLY A 90 13.51 4.29 12.96
C GLY A 90 14.41 4.21 14.19
N ASP A 91 15.61 3.65 14.06
CA ASP A 91 16.57 3.47 15.16
C ASP A 91 17.61 4.61 15.21
N VAL A 92 17.59 5.50 14.23
CA VAL A 92 18.56 6.58 14.07
C VAL A 92 18.08 7.83 14.80
N GLN A 93 18.97 8.43 15.59
CA GLN A 93 18.75 9.79 16.10
C GLN A 93 19.13 10.82 15.03
N TYR A 94 18.17 11.64 14.63
CA TYR A 94 18.34 12.75 13.68
C TYR A 94 18.17 14.10 14.40
N SER A 95 18.82 14.23 15.55
CA SER A 95 18.80 15.45 16.39
C SER A 95 19.33 16.69 15.65
N GLN A 96 20.21 16.47 14.66
CA GLN A 96 20.70 17.52 13.76
C GLN A 96 19.54 18.12 12.96
N LEU A 97 18.69 17.29 12.34
CA LEU A 97 17.52 17.73 11.59
C LEU A 97 16.60 18.59 12.45
N PHE A 98 16.25 18.17 13.68
CA PHE A 98 15.44 18.95 14.62
C PHE A 98 16.05 20.32 14.95
N ARG A 99 17.36 20.34 15.27
CA ARG A 99 18.04 21.57 15.68
C ARG A 99 18.08 22.57 14.53
N TYR A 100 18.44 22.12 13.34
CA TYR A 100 18.51 22.95 12.14
C TYR A 100 17.15 23.44 11.67
N PHE A 101 16.13 22.59 11.75
CA PHE A 101 14.76 22.99 11.44
C PHE A 101 14.32 24.19 12.29
N SER A 102 14.67 24.20 13.57
CA SER A 102 14.25 25.29 14.49
C SER A 102 14.94 26.63 14.29
N VAL A 103 16.05 26.68 13.54
CA VAL A 103 16.87 27.88 13.33
C VAL A 103 16.94 28.32 11.87
N THR A 104 16.17 27.67 11.00
CA THR A 104 16.08 28.00 9.56
C THR A 104 14.64 28.33 9.20
N GLU A 105 14.44 28.90 8.01
CA GLU A 105 13.09 29.10 7.43
C GLU A 105 12.50 27.81 6.86
N ALA A 106 13.19 26.67 7.01
CA ALA A 106 12.75 25.40 6.46
C ALA A 106 11.46 24.95 7.15
N ARG A 107 10.48 24.59 6.34
CA ARG A 107 9.21 24.03 6.81
C ARG A 107 9.04 22.56 6.45
N LEU A 108 9.97 22.01 5.67
CA LEU A 108 10.06 20.59 5.36
C LEU A 108 11.42 20.03 5.74
N ALA A 109 11.42 18.76 6.12
CA ALA A 109 12.64 18.01 6.26
C ALA A 109 12.47 16.57 5.79
N ILE A 110 13.55 16.00 5.24
CA ILE A 110 13.63 14.64 4.75
C ILE A 110 14.75 13.92 5.51
N LEU A 111 14.41 12.79 6.12
CA LEU A 111 15.39 11.80 6.55
C LEU A 111 15.36 10.64 5.54
N THR A 112 16.50 10.28 4.97
CA THR A 112 16.57 9.24 3.93
C THR A 112 17.81 8.38 4.05
N ASN A 113 17.69 7.10 3.72
CA ASN A 113 18.81 6.19 3.52
C ASN A 113 18.92 5.74 2.04
N GLY A 114 18.19 6.36 1.12
CA GLY A 114 18.14 5.93 -0.28
C GLY A 114 17.35 4.63 -0.54
N ARG A 115 16.86 3.94 0.48
CA ARG A 115 15.81 2.91 0.36
C ARG A 115 14.44 3.46 0.76
N GLU A 116 14.42 4.25 1.82
CA GLU A 116 13.24 4.95 2.32
C GLU A 116 13.54 6.45 2.45
N ALA A 117 12.52 7.28 2.24
CA ALA A 117 12.52 8.70 2.55
C ALA A 117 11.33 9.03 3.48
N TRP A 118 11.62 9.65 4.61
CA TRP A 118 10.65 10.06 5.61
C TRP A 118 10.54 11.58 5.62
N PHE A 119 9.34 12.09 5.39
CA PHE A 119 9.06 13.51 5.25
C PHE A 119 8.42 14.05 6.52
N PHE A 120 8.94 15.18 7.00
CA PHE A 120 8.54 15.87 8.21
C PHE A 120 8.18 17.31 7.89
N SER A 121 7.26 17.86 8.69
CA SER A 121 6.80 19.25 8.59
C SER A 121 6.66 19.81 10.00
N ASP A 122 6.23 21.06 10.13
CA ASP A 122 5.93 21.76 11.39
C ASP A 122 4.42 21.85 11.68
N THR A 123 3.68 20.74 11.56
CA THR A 123 2.20 20.78 11.73
C THR A 123 1.77 21.00 13.18
N ASP A 124 2.57 20.53 14.16
CA ASP A 124 2.25 20.68 15.58
C ASP A 124 2.53 22.08 16.11
N ALA A 125 3.65 22.69 15.70
CA ALA A 125 4.05 24.02 16.12
C ALA A 125 4.94 24.66 15.05
N PRO A 126 4.71 25.94 14.70
CA PRO A 126 5.52 26.64 13.69
C PRO A 126 7.02 26.58 14.00
N ASN A 127 7.83 26.32 12.97
CA ASN A 127 9.29 26.22 13.06
C ASN A 127 9.78 25.13 14.05
N LYS A 128 8.93 24.15 14.38
CA LYS A 128 9.33 23.00 15.18
C LYS A 128 8.92 21.74 14.43
N MET A 129 9.92 21.01 13.97
CA MET A 129 9.71 19.75 13.27
C MET A 129 8.89 18.76 14.12
N ASP A 130 7.90 18.15 13.50
CA ASP A 130 7.07 17.12 14.12
C ASP A 130 7.91 15.88 14.50
N GLY A 131 7.54 15.22 15.59
CA GLY A 131 8.25 14.02 16.07
C GLY A 131 8.02 12.76 15.21
N LYS A 132 7.06 12.80 14.28
CA LYS A 132 6.70 11.67 13.42
C LYS A 132 6.58 12.16 11.97
N PRO A 133 7.03 11.37 10.97
CA PRO A 133 6.87 11.76 9.58
C PRO A 133 5.41 11.66 9.17
N PHE A 134 4.94 12.62 8.37
CA PHE A 134 3.59 12.63 7.82
C PHE A 134 3.49 11.77 6.54
N PHE A 135 4.60 11.65 5.80
CA PHE A 135 4.69 10.85 4.60
C PHE A 135 5.97 10.00 4.60
N ARG A 136 5.87 8.75 4.13
CA ARG A 136 6.98 7.82 3.98
C ARG A 136 6.91 7.23 2.58
N PHE A 137 8.05 7.22 1.91
CA PHE A 137 8.20 6.66 0.57
C PHE A 137 9.29 5.61 0.58
N ASP A 138 8.95 4.36 0.22
CA ASP A 138 9.92 3.30 -0.01
C ASP A 138 10.22 3.27 -1.52
N PHE A 139 11.48 3.55 -1.90
CA PHE A 139 11.91 3.63 -3.29
C PHE A 139 11.85 2.27 -4.01
N GLN A 140 11.74 1.15 -3.30
CA GLN A 140 11.71 -0.19 -3.87
C GLN A 140 10.31 -0.81 -3.84
N ASN A 141 9.39 -0.25 -3.04
CA ASN A 141 8.02 -0.74 -2.89
C ASN A 141 7.03 0.42 -2.69
N TYR A 142 6.37 0.83 -3.77
CA TYR A 142 5.42 1.93 -3.76
C TYR A 142 4.24 1.67 -4.71
N ASP A 143 3.10 2.29 -4.41
CA ASP A 143 1.93 2.31 -5.28
C ASP A 143 1.80 3.64 -6.06
N ARG A 144 0.77 3.71 -6.91
CA ARG A 144 0.51 4.88 -7.75
C ARG A 144 0.17 6.13 -6.94
N ALA A 145 -0.62 5.99 -5.87
CA ALA A 145 -1.04 7.11 -5.04
C ALA A 145 0.14 7.71 -4.27
N GLN A 146 1.08 6.88 -3.82
CA GLN A 146 2.31 7.35 -3.19
C GLN A 146 3.19 8.15 -4.15
N VAL A 147 3.25 7.78 -5.44
CA VAL A 147 3.97 8.57 -6.44
C VAL A 147 3.29 9.90 -6.72
N GLU A 148 1.96 9.92 -6.77
CA GLU A 148 1.18 11.16 -6.91
C GLU A 148 1.40 12.09 -5.71
N GLU A 149 1.48 11.55 -4.50
CA GLU A 149 1.82 12.33 -3.30
C GLU A 149 3.27 12.84 -3.34
N LEU A 150 4.22 12.01 -3.79
CA LEU A 150 5.62 12.43 -3.96
C LEU A 150 5.78 13.54 -5.00
N ALA A 151 4.89 13.63 -6.00
CA ALA A 151 4.93 14.66 -7.04
C ALA A 151 4.70 16.08 -6.49
N ARG A 152 4.10 16.23 -5.30
CA ARG A 152 3.92 17.53 -4.61
C ARG A 152 5.24 18.18 -4.21
N PHE A 153 6.30 17.37 -4.04
CA PHE A 153 7.63 17.85 -3.66
C PHE A 153 8.47 18.25 -4.88
N GLN A 154 7.92 18.16 -6.10
CA GLN A 154 8.62 18.64 -7.28
C GLN A 154 8.70 20.17 -7.28
N LYS A 155 9.89 20.71 -7.58
CA LYS A 155 10.14 22.17 -7.64
C LYS A 155 9.07 22.96 -8.39
N PRO A 156 8.57 22.55 -9.58
CA PRO A 156 7.57 23.32 -10.32
C PRO A 156 6.19 23.40 -9.64
N ASN A 157 5.89 22.46 -8.73
CA ASN A 157 4.60 22.35 -8.06
C ASN A 157 4.74 22.60 -6.54
N PHE A 158 5.89 23.11 -6.11
CA PHE A 158 6.22 23.19 -4.70
C PHE A 158 5.45 24.33 -4.03
N GLU A 159 4.42 23.97 -3.27
CA GLU A 159 3.57 24.89 -2.53
C GLU A 159 3.60 24.48 -1.05
N ILE A 160 4.40 25.19 -0.26
CA ILE A 160 4.70 24.76 1.11
C ILE A 160 3.45 24.71 1.99
N GLU A 161 2.55 25.69 1.86
CA GLU A 161 1.28 25.72 2.58
C GLU A 161 0.40 24.51 2.25
N ALA A 162 0.30 24.14 0.97
CA ALA A 162 -0.48 23.00 0.53
C ALA A 162 0.13 21.67 1.00
N ILE A 163 1.47 21.56 1.05
CA ILE A 163 2.15 20.38 1.58
C ILE A 163 1.92 20.25 3.09
N VAL A 164 2.03 21.35 3.86
CA VAL A 164 1.78 21.32 5.31
C VAL A 164 0.31 20.98 5.61
N GLU A 165 -0.63 21.51 4.83
CA GLU A 165 -2.05 21.16 4.94
C GLU A 165 -2.29 19.67 4.64
N ALA A 166 -1.70 19.15 3.56
CA ALA A 166 -1.77 17.73 3.22
C ALA A 166 -1.15 16.87 4.33
N ALA A 167 -0.02 17.28 4.92
CA ALA A 167 0.62 16.62 6.05
C ALA A 167 -0.31 16.55 7.27
N SER A 168 -0.97 17.65 7.60
CA SER A 168 -1.96 17.71 8.70
C SER A 168 -3.13 16.75 8.45
N ASN A 169 -3.70 16.78 7.24
CA ASN A 169 -4.80 15.89 6.85
C ASN A 169 -4.39 14.42 6.89
N LEU A 170 -3.20 14.07 6.39
CA LEU A 170 -2.66 12.70 6.44
C LEU A 170 -2.45 12.22 7.87
N LYS A 171 -1.94 13.10 8.75
CA LYS A 171 -1.75 12.80 10.17
C LYS A 171 -3.07 12.46 10.86
N TYR A 172 -4.10 13.28 10.68
CA TYR A 172 -5.43 13.01 11.25
C TYR A 172 -6.08 11.78 10.62
N THR A 173 -5.97 11.60 9.31
CA THR A 173 -6.49 10.42 8.61
C THR A 173 -5.85 9.14 9.13
N ARG A 174 -4.53 9.14 9.34
CA ARG A 174 -3.81 7.98 9.88
C ARG A 174 -4.16 7.70 11.34
N ALA A 175 -4.30 8.75 12.16
CA ALA A 175 -4.74 8.61 13.55
C ALA A 175 -6.15 8.02 13.61
N ALA A 176 -7.08 8.56 12.82
CA ALA A 176 -8.44 8.06 12.71
C ALA A 176 -8.49 6.61 12.20
N ALA A 177 -7.75 6.28 11.14
CA ALA A 177 -7.68 4.92 10.62
C ALA A 177 -7.12 3.93 11.66
N THR A 178 -6.11 4.34 12.43
CA THR A 178 -5.52 3.53 13.50
C THR A 178 -6.55 3.26 14.60
N TYR A 179 -7.23 4.32 15.06
CA TYR A 179 -8.28 4.21 16.05
C TYR A 179 -9.43 3.30 15.56
N LEU A 180 -9.95 3.53 14.35
CA LEU A 180 -11.02 2.71 13.78
C LEU A 180 -10.60 1.24 13.60
N LYS A 181 -9.35 0.98 13.23
CA LYS A 181 -8.82 -0.39 13.14
C LYS A 181 -8.78 -1.09 14.52
N GLN A 182 -8.46 -0.36 15.58
CA GLN A 182 -8.58 -0.88 16.94
C GLN A 182 -10.04 -1.20 17.27
N GLN A 183 -10.96 -0.28 16.97
CA GLN A 183 -12.39 -0.47 17.23
C GLN A 183 -12.99 -1.65 16.44
N LEU A 184 -12.44 -1.99 15.28
CA LEU A 184 -12.85 -3.16 14.51
C LEU A 184 -12.56 -4.49 15.23
N GLY A 185 -11.44 -4.56 15.96
CA GLY A 185 -11.02 -5.79 16.65
C GLY A 185 -11.53 -5.89 18.08
N ASP A 186 -11.47 -4.80 18.82
CA ASP A 186 -11.98 -4.70 20.20
C ASP A 186 -12.63 -3.32 20.40
N PRO A 187 -13.93 -3.18 20.09
CA PRO A 187 -14.64 -1.91 20.24
C PRO A 187 -14.69 -1.47 21.71
N GLU A 188 -14.17 -0.30 22.05
CA GLU A 188 -14.15 0.21 23.42
C GLU A 188 -15.53 0.70 23.89
N ASP A 189 -15.72 0.84 25.20
CA ASP A 189 -17.02 1.21 25.78
C ASP A 189 -17.56 2.55 25.27
N GLU A 190 -16.69 3.53 25.03
CA GLU A 190 -17.10 4.84 24.50
C GLU A 190 -17.62 4.72 23.07
N PHE A 191 -16.94 3.94 22.23
CA PHE A 191 -17.36 3.68 20.85
C PHE A 191 -18.66 2.89 20.78
N VAL A 192 -18.81 1.86 21.63
CA VAL A 192 -20.05 1.08 21.76
C VAL A 192 -21.21 1.97 22.21
N ARG A 193 -20.99 2.89 23.15
CA ARG A 193 -22.03 3.84 23.58
C ARG A 193 -22.38 4.84 22.48
N LEU A 194 -21.40 5.32 21.72
CA LEU A 194 -21.61 6.26 20.62
C LEU A 194 -22.57 5.68 19.58
N ILE A 195 -22.33 4.44 19.15
CA ILE A 195 -23.21 3.73 18.20
C ILE A 195 -24.51 3.31 18.88
N GLY A 196 -24.43 2.76 20.09
CA GLY A 196 -25.57 2.27 20.87
C GLY A 196 -26.67 3.31 21.04
N ARG A 197 -26.31 4.58 21.28
CA ARG A 197 -27.27 5.70 21.37
C ARG A 197 -28.12 5.93 20.11
N ARG A 198 -27.69 5.41 18.96
CA ARG A 198 -28.41 5.53 17.68
C ARG A 198 -29.28 4.31 17.36
N ILE A 199 -29.00 3.16 17.98
CA ILE A 199 -29.64 1.88 17.63
C ILE A 199 -30.46 1.26 18.77
N HIS A 200 -30.28 1.73 20.00
CA HIS A 200 -30.99 1.24 21.17
C HIS A 200 -31.80 2.37 21.81
N GLU A 201 -33.09 2.13 22.05
CA GLU A 201 -33.95 3.08 22.73
C GLU A 201 -33.72 3.03 24.25
N GLY A 202 -33.43 4.19 24.85
CA GLY A 202 -33.17 4.30 26.30
C GLY A 202 -31.69 4.39 26.67
N SER A 203 -31.40 4.38 27.97
CA SER A 203 -30.04 4.59 28.47
C SER A 203 -29.12 3.40 28.18
N ILE A 204 -27.94 3.68 27.62
CA ILE A 204 -26.89 2.67 27.44
C ILE A 204 -26.21 2.40 28.78
N THR A 205 -26.75 1.44 29.53
CA THR A 205 -26.14 0.94 30.78
C THR A 205 -24.95 0.03 30.46
N LYS A 206 -24.16 -0.36 31.47
CA LYS A 206 -23.04 -1.28 31.29
C LYS A 206 -23.49 -2.63 30.69
N ALA A 207 -24.60 -3.17 31.19
CA ALA A 207 -25.16 -4.43 30.68
C ALA A 207 -25.60 -4.32 29.20
N VAL A 208 -26.25 -3.21 28.82
CA VAL A 208 -26.63 -2.95 27.43
C VAL A 208 -25.38 -2.77 26.55
N SER A 209 -24.35 -2.09 27.05
CA SER A 209 -23.07 -1.93 26.35
C SER A 209 -22.38 -3.28 26.09
N GLU A 210 -22.34 -4.17 27.09
CA GLU A 210 -21.78 -5.52 26.97
C GLU A 210 -22.58 -6.38 25.96
N GLN A 211 -23.91 -6.21 25.91
CA GLN A 211 -24.76 -6.89 24.94
C GLN A 211 -24.59 -6.35 23.51
N LEU A 212 -24.42 -5.04 23.34
CA LEU A 212 -24.31 -4.41 22.02
C LEU A 212 -22.92 -4.57 21.39
N ARG A 213 -21.86 -4.68 22.20
CA ARG A 213 -20.47 -4.81 21.74
C ARG A 213 -20.28 -5.89 20.65
N PRO A 214 -20.68 -7.16 20.85
CA PRO A 214 -20.51 -8.19 19.82
C PRO A 214 -21.30 -7.89 18.55
N ALA A 215 -22.53 -7.34 18.66
CA ALA A 215 -23.34 -6.98 17.51
C ALA A 215 -22.70 -5.85 16.67
N ILE A 216 -22.13 -4.84 17.34
CA ILE A 216 -21.40 -3.74 16.69
C ILE A 216 -20.15 -4.26 16.00
N GLN A 217 -19.40 -5.16 16.66
CA GLN A 217 -18.21 -5.78 16.06
C GLN A 217 -18.57 -6.57 14.79
N SER A 218 -19.59 -7.42 14.85
CA SER A 218 -20.04 -8.19 13.68
C SER A 218 -20.50 -7.28 12.54
N ALA A 219 -21.21 -6.18 12.83
CA ALA A 219 -21.62 -5.22 11.82
C ALA A 219 -20.43 -4.51 11.14
N LEU A 220 -19.37 -4.18 11.89
CA LEU A 220 -18.15 -3.61 11.31
C LEU A 220 -17.43 -4.61 10.39
N GLU A 221 -17.38 -5.89 10.76
CA GLU A 221 -16.82 -6.95 9.92
C GLU A 221 -17.64 -7.18 8.64
N GLU A 222 -18.97 -7.14 8.74
CA GLU A 222 -19.89 -7.23 7.61
C GLU A 222 -19.67 -6.08 6.62
N ILE A 223 -19.59 -4.83 7.10
CA ILE A 223 -19.31 -3.66 6.23
C ILE A 223 -18.00 -3.83 5.45
N ILE A 224 -16.96 -4.39 6.07
CA ILE A 224 -15.68 -4.61 5.39
C ILE A 224 -15.83 -5.69 4.32
N ARG A 225 -16.55 -6.78 4.64
CA ARG A 225 -16.83 -7.86 3.69
C ARG A 225 -17.57 -7.33 2.46
N ASP A 226 -18.63 -6.56 2.68
CA ASP A 226 -19.43 -5.96 1.61
C ASP A 226 -18.58 -5.03 0.74
N ARG A 227 -17.73 -4.20 1.37
CA ARG A 227 -16.87 -3.27 0.63
C ARG A 227 -15.78 -3.96 -0.20
N ILE A 228 -15.30 -5.11 0.25
CA ILE A 228 -14.40 -5.97 -0.54
C ILE A 228 -15.15 -6.53 -1.75
N GLN A 229 -16.38 -7.02 -1.57
CA GLN A 229 -17.23 -7.51 -2.66
C GLN A 229 -17.56 -6.41 -3.68
N ASP A 230 -17.91 -5.21 -3.21
CA ASP A 230 -18.19 -4.05 -4.07
C ASP A 230 -16.97 -3.62 -4.89
N LYS A 231 -15.79 -3.53 -4.27
CA LYS A 231 -14.54 -3.18 -4.97
C LYS A 231 -14.18 -4.19 -6.05
N LEU A 232 -14.35 -5.48 -5.75
CA LEU A 232 -14.22 -6.55 -6.74
C LEU A 232 -15.20 -6.29 -7.89
N SER A 233 -16.50 -6.11 -7.59
CA SER A 233 -17.56 -5.89 -8.59
C SER A 233 -17.34 -4.70 -9.55
N ILE A 234 -16.77 -3.60 -9.04
CA ILE A 234 -16.55 -2.36 -9.81
C ILE A 234 -15.33 -2.48 -10.73
N SER A 235 -14.23 -3.08 -10.26
CA SER A 235 -13.05 -3.32 -11.10
C SER A 235 -13.36 -4.21 -12.31
N PHE A 236 -14.37 -5.08 -12.24
CA PHE A 236 -14.85 -5.86 -13.38
C PHE A 236 -15.67 -5.05 -14.42
N ARG A 237 -16.11 -3.83 -14.12
CA ARG A 237 -16.88 -2.98 -15.06
C ARG A 237 -16.00 -2.03 -15.87
N GLU A 238 -14.90 -1.53 -15.31
CA GLU A 238 -14.03 -0.56 -16.00
C GLU A 238 -13.23 -1.18 -17.17
N ASP A 239 -13.07 -2.51 -17.23
CA ASP A 239 -12.46 -3.20 -18.37
C ASP A 239 -13.43 -3.44 -19.55
N ARG A 240 -14.72 -3.12 -19.41
CA ARG A 240 -15.64 -3.07 -20.56
C ARG A 240 -15.58 -1.69 -21.21
N LYS A 241 -14.67 -1.51 -22.17
CA LYS A 241 -14.85 -0.46 -23.19
C LYS A 241 -16.27 -0.56 -23.75
N PRO A 242 -16.99 0.56 -23.95
CA PRO A 242 -18.29 0.50 -24.59
C PRO A 242 -18.08 0.01 -26.02
N ALA A 243 -18.69 -1.13 -26.35
CA ALA A 243 -18.80 -1.58 -27.74
C ALA A 243 -19.61 -0.53 -28.54
N PRO A 244 -19.28 -0.29 -29.83
CA PRO A 244 -20.06 0.61 -30.65
C PRO A 244 -21.48 0.07 -30.88
N GLU A 245 -22.44 0.99 -31.06
CA GLU A 245 -23.87 0.75 -31.23
C GLU A 245 -24.22 -0.32 -32.30
N PRO A 246 -25.37 -1.00 -32.16
CA PRO A 246 -25.69 -2.20 -32.93
C PRO A 246 -26.14 -1.85 -34.36
N GLN A 247 -25.42 -2.36 -35.36
CA GLN A 247 -25.92 -2.52 -36.72
C GLN A 247 -26.58 -3.90 -36.91
N PRO A 248 -27.51 -4.06 -37.85
CA PRO A 248 -28.43 -5.19 -37.89
C PRO A 248 -27.73 -6.48 -38.32
N ALA A 249 -28.19 -7.57 -37.69
CA ALA A 249 -27.77 -8.96 -37.83
C ALA A 249 -27.29 -9.36 -39.24
N ALA A 250 -26.01 -9.73 -39.32
CA ALA A 250 -25.53 -10.75 -40.23
C ALA A 250 -25.18 -11.99 -39.39
N GLU A 251 -25.68 -13.13 -39.83
CA GLU A 251 -25.52 -14.45 -39.23
C GLU A 251 -24.05 -14.70 -38.86
N ALA A 252 -23.78 -14.79 -37.55
CA ALA A 252 -22.51 -15.24 -37.03
C ALA A 252 -22.64 -16.74 -36.71
N ASP A 253 -21.78 -17.52 -37.35
CA ASP A 253 -21.57 -18.94 -37.12
C ASP A 253 -21.55 -19.28 -35.61
N GLU A 254 -22.20 -20.41 -35.28
CA GLU A 254 -22.04 -21.06 -33.98
C GLU A 254 -20.55 -21.34 -33.72
N PRO A 255 -20.02 -21.02 -32.52
CA PRO A 255 -18.65 -21.39 -32.18
C PRO A 255 -18.52 -22.91 -32.10
N SER A 256 -17.50 -23.44 -32.76
CA SER A 256 -17.11 -24.84 -32.73
C SER A 256 -16.85 -25.34 -31.29
N PRO A 257 -17.26 -26.58 -30.94
CA PRO A 257 -17.07 -27.14 -29.60
C PRO A 257 -15.59 -27.50 -29.38
N GLY A 258 -14.84 -26.66 -28.67
CA GLY A 258 -13.43 -26.96 -28.41
C GLY A 258 -12.63 -25.98 -27.58
N ASP A 259 -13.00 -24.70 -27.53
CA ASP A 259 -12.20 -23.70 -26.83
C ASP A 259 -12.52 -23.61 -25.34
N VAL A 260 -11.46 -23.77 -24.53
CA VAL A 260 -11.49 -23.65 -23.07
C VAL A 260 -11.50 -22.16 -22.75
N VAL A 261 -12.67 -21.63 -22.41
CA VAL A 261 -12.84 -20.21 -22.03
C VAL A 261 -12.98 -20.13 -20.52
N THR A 262 -11.99 -19.51 -19.88
CA THR A 262 -12.03 -19.25 -18.44
C THR A 262 -13.22 -18.37 -18.11
N THR A 263 -14.13 -18.93 -17.32
CA THR A 263 -15.38 -18.27 -16.99
C THR A 263 -15.18 -17.17 -15.94
N PRO A 264 -16.06 -16.15 -15.88
CA PRO A 264 -16.00 -15.12 -14.84
C PRO A 264 -16.04 -15.69 -13.42
N GLU A 265 -16.75 -16.80 -13.20
CA GLU A 265 -16.85 -17.46 -11.90
C GLU A 265 -15.53 -18.14 -11.49
N GLU A 266 -14.81 -18.72 -12.45
CA GLU A 266 -13.49 -19.32 -12.21
C GLU A 266 -12.43 -18.25 -11.92
N LEU A 267 -12.50 -17.12 -12.62
CA LEU A 267 -11.63 -15.97 -12.35
C LEU A 267 -11.93 -15.37 -10.96
N ALA A 268 -13.20 -15.28 -10.58
CA ALA A 268 -13.58 -14.85 -9.23
C ALA A 268 -13.03 -15.82 -8.16
N GLY A 269 -13.15 -17.13 -8.38
CA GLY A 269 -12.56 -18.13 -7.49
C GLY A 269 -11.04 -18.01 -7.37
N HIS A 270 -10.34 -17.76 -8.48
CA HIS A 270 -8.90 -17.50 -8.49
C HIS A 270 -8.51 -16.27 -7.66
N LEU A 271 -9.25 -15.18 -7.77
CA LEU A 271 -8.99 -13.96 -6.99
C LEU A 271 -9.23 -14.16 -5.49
N ILE A 272 -10.27 -14.93 -5.10
CA ILE A 272 -10.51 -15.28 -3.70
C ILE A 272 -9.33 -16.07 -3.14
N VAL A 273 -8.85 -17.09 -3.87
CA VAL A 273 -7.68 -17.87 -3.45
C VAL A 273 -6.41 -17.03 -3.40
N ARG A 274 -6.22 -16.07 -4.32
CA ARG A 274 -5.13 -15.08 -4.24
C ARG A 274 -5.22 -14.21 -3.00
N ALA A 275 -6.41 -13.76 -2.63
CA ALA A 275 -6.62 -12.94 -1.44
C ALA A 275 -6.31 -13.72 -0.14
N ILE A 276 -6.70 -14.99 -0.08
CA ILE A 276 -6.36 -15.90 1.02
C ILE A 276 -4.83 -16.11 1.08
N ALA A 277 -4.20 -16.36 -0.07
CA ALA A 277 -2.76 -16.61 -0.18
C ALA A 277 -1.89 -15.40 0.21
N ALA A 278 -2.38 -14.18 -0.01
CA ALA A 278 -1.63 -12.92 0.20
C ALA A 278 -1.06 -12.76 1.63
N ARG A 279 -1.64 -13.45 2.61
CA ARG A 279 -1.17 -13.45 4.01
C ARG A 279 0.06 -14.31 4.24
N HIS A 280 0.38 -15.21 3.31
CA HIS A 280 1.41 -16.23 3.49
C HIS A 280 2.47 -16.21 2.39
N VAL A 281 2.08 -15.91 1.15
CA VAL A 281 2.97 -15.95 -0.01
C VAL A 281 2.68 -14.80 -0.96
N PRO A 282 3.67 -14.37 -1.76
CA PRO A 282 3.46 -13.40 -2.84
C PRO A 282 2.35 -13.87 -3.81
N VAL A 283 1.41 -12.97 -4.12
CA VAL A 283 0.18 -13.27 -4.88
C VAL A 283 0.41 -13.61 -6.36
N ASP A 284 1.60 -13.30 -6.88
CA ASP A 284 2.11 -13.65 -8.20
C ASP A 284 2.48 -15.14 -8.31
N ARG A 285 2.67 -15.82 -7.18
CA ARG A 285 2.88 -17.28 -7.14
C ARG A 285 1.58 -18.06 -7.37
N ILE A 286 0.41 -17.43 -7.39
CA ILE A 286 -0.87 -18.13 -7.53
C ILE A 286 -1.36 -18.04 -8.98
N ALA A 287 -1.22 -19.14 -9.71
CA ALA A 287 -1.60 -19.25 -11.11
C ALA A 287 -2.96 -19.92 -11.28
N ILE A 288 -3.63 -19.58 -12.37
CA ILE A 288 -4.87 -20.21 -12.82
C ILE A 288 -4.59 -20.96 -14.11
N ARG A 289 -5.06 -22.21 -14.20
CA ARG A 289 -5.02 -23.02 -15.42
C ARG A 289 -6.36 -23.66 -15.64
N ASP A 290 -7.01 -23.24 -16.71
CA ASP A 290 -8.30 -23.78 -17.09
C ASP A 290 -8.14 -25.13 -17.83
N ALA A 291 -9.07 -26.04 -17.59
CA ALA A 291 -9.13 -27.35 -18.23
C ALA A 291 -10.59 -27.74 -18.47
N LYS A 292 -10.80 -28.65 -19.43
CA LYS A 292 -12.15 -29.06 -19.91
C LYS A 292 -13.12 -29.52 -18.80
N SER A 293 -12.60 -30.04 -17.69
CA SER A 293 -13.41 -30.61 -16.61
C SER A 293 -13.39 -29.80 -15.31
N TYR A 294 -12.47 -28.83 -15.18
CA TYR A 294 -12.28 -27.99 -13.99
C TYR A 294 -11.27 -26.88 -14.27
N CYS A 295 -11.35 -25.80 -13.50
CA CYS A 295 -10.30 -24.79 -13.46
C CYS A 295 -9.37 -25.02 -12.26
N ALA A 296 -8.07 -25.16 -12.53
CA ALA A 296 -7.06 -25.40 -11.51
C ALA A 296 -6.47 -24.09 -10.98
N ILE A 297 -6.37 -23.97 -9.66
CA ILE A 297 -5.59 -22.91 -9.02
C ILE A 297 -4.34 -23.56 -8.42
N LEU A 298 -3.18 -23.09 -8.87
CA LEU A 298 -1.89 -23.72 -8.65
C LEU A 298 -0.92 -22.76 -7.99
N MET A 299 -0.01 -23.29 -7.18
CA MET A 299 1.16 -22.57 -6.70
C MET A 299 2.29 -22.68 -7.72
N ASP A 300 2.99 -21.58 -7.99
CA ASP A 300 4.12 -21.43 -8.91
C ASP A 300 3.83 -21.94 -10.34
N ASP A 301 2.58 -21.87 -10.79
CA ASP A 301 2.12 -22.42 -12.07
C ASP A 301 2.50 -23.90 -12.28
N ASN A 302 2.53 -24.68 -11.18
CA ASN A 302 3.03 -26.04 -11.17
C ASN A 302 1.93 -27.06 -10.84
N ASN A 303 1.67 -27.98 -11.78
CA ASN A 303 0.68 -29.06 -11.61
C ASN A 303 0.95 -30.00 -10.41
N ARG A 304 2.17 -29.99 -9.83
CA ARG A 304 2.52 -30.76 -8.62
C ARG A 304 2.21 -30.03 -7.31
N LYS A 305 1.81 -28.77 -7.38
CA LYS A 305 1.42 -27.92 -6.25
C LYS A 305 -0.01 -27.36 -6.42
N PRO A 306 -1.03 -28.22 -6.54
CA PRO A 306 -2.41 -27.75 -6.69
C PRO A 306 -2.95 -27.22 -5.36
N ILE A 307 -3.54 -26.03 -5.38
CA ILE A 307 -4.15 -25.42 -4.19
C ILE A 307 -5.62 -25.85 -4.10
N CYS A 308 -6.37 -25.66 -5.18
CA CYS A 308 -7.73 -26.17 -5.33
C CYS A 308 -8.13 -26.31 -6.79
N ARG A 309 -9.26 -26.99 -7.03
CA ARG A 309 -9.89 -27.13 -8.35
C ARG A 309 -11.34 -26.64 -8.28
N LEU A 310 -11.72 -25.77 -9.19
CA LEU A 310 -13.07 -25.27 -9.33
C LEU A 310 -13.80 -26.13 -10.36
N TYR A 311 -14.86 -26.82 -9.94
CA TYR A 311 -15.71 -27.63 -10.80
C TYR A 311 -17.02 -26.88 -11.06
N PHE A 312 -16.97 -25.79 -11.83
CA PHE A 312 -18.11 -24.90 -12.07
C PHE A 312 -18.80 -25.15 -13.42
N ASN A 313 -18.33 -26.13 -14.19
CA ASN A 313 -18.81 -26.46 -15.53
C ASN A 313 -20.26 -27.00 -15.56
N SER A 314 -20.84 -27.35 -14.40
CA SER A 314 -22.24 -27.80 -14.28
C SER A 314 -23.12 -26.68 -13.73
N ALA A 315 -24.21 -26.38 -14.45
CA ALA A 315 -25.21 -25.39 -14.04
C ALA A 315 -25.98 -25.76 -12.76
N THR A 316 -26.01 -27.05 -12.38
CA THR A 316 -26.84 -27.57 -11.27
C THR A 316 -26.01 -28.08 -10.08
N THR A 317 -24.74 -28.42 -10.30
CA THR A 317 -23.89 -29.04 -9.26
C THR A 317 -22.47 -28.52 -9.33
N ARG A 318 -22.15 -27.52 -8.51
CA ARG A 318 -20.81 -26.95 -8.42
C ARG A 318 -20.06 -27.55 -7.23
N HIS A 319 -18.76 -27.77 -7.42
CA HIS A 319 -17.91 -28.28 -6.36
C HIS A 319 -16.57 -27.54 -6.34
N VAL A 320 -15.94 -27.52 -5.17
CA VAL A 320 -14.53 -27.17 -5.04
C VAL A 320 -13.76 -28.40 -4.53
N GLY A 321 -12.68 -28.75 -5.22
CA GLY A 321 -11.73 -29.77 -4.79
C GLY A 321 -10.59 -29.10 -4.02
N ILE A 322 -10.40 -29.46 -2.75
CA ILE A 322 -9.31 -28.96 -1.90
C ILE A 322 -8.39 -30.12 -1.59
N PHE A 323 -7.08 -29.88 -1.64
CA PHE A 323 -6.08 -30.91 -1.40
C PHE A 323 -5.74 -31.01 0.09
N ASP A 324 -5.33 -32.19 0.55
CA ASP A 324 -4.76 -32.37 1.88
C ASP A 324 -3.24 -32.57 1.83
N ALA A 325 -2.63 -32.82 3.00
CA ALA A 325 -1.19 -33.05 3.13
C ALA A 325 -0.69 -34.28 2.34
N GLU A 326 -1.57 -35.24 2.04
CA GLU A 326 -1.27 -36.45 1.25
C GLU A 326 -1.54 -36.24 -0.24
N LYS A 327 -1.91 -35.01 -0.65
CA LYS A 327 -2.33 -34.63 -2.00
C LYS A 327 -3.61 -35.34 -2.48
N ALA A 328 -4.41 -35.86 -1.55
CA ALA A 328 -5.73 -36.36 -1.88
C ALA A 328 -6.70 -35.18 -2.03
N GLU A 329 -7.59 -35.27 -3.02
CA GLU A 329 -8.58 -34.22 -3.30
C GLU A 329 -9.89 -34.52 -2.57
N ALA A 330 -10.29 -33.64 -1.65
CA ALA A 330 -11.61 -33.64 -1.03
C ALA A 330 -12.54 -32.70 -1.79
N ARG A 331 -13.69 -33.21 -2.25
CA ARG A 331 -14.69 -32.43 -3.00
C ARG A 331 -15.79 -31.94 -2.09
N HIS A 332 -16.03 -30.64 -2.13
CA HIS A 332 -17.06 -29.96 -1.35
C HIS A 332 -18.08 -29.32 -2.29
N LYS A 333 -19.37 -29.53 -2.01
CA LYS A 333 -20.44 -28.92 -2.80
C LYS A 333 -20.53 -27.44 -2.45
N VAL A 334 -20.59 -26.59 -3.48
CA VAL A 334 -20.68 -25.13 -3.35
C VAL A 334 -21.79 -24.59 -4.24
N SER A 335 -22.27 -23.40 -3.93
CA SER A 335 -23.25 -22.65 -4.73
C SER A 335 -22.56 -21.67 -5.68
N GLY A 336 -21.37 -21.18 -5.31
CA GLY A 336 -20.58 -20.24 -6.10
C GLY A 336 -19.18 -20.01 -5.53
N PRO A 337 -18.40 -19.09 -6.14
CA PRO A 337 -17.04 -18.79 -5.70
C PRO A 337 -16.97 -18.25 -4.26
N ASP A 338 -17.97 -17.53 -3.77
CA ASP A 338 -17.96 -16.99 -2.40
C ASP A 338 -17.88 -18.06 -1.31
N ASP A 339 -18.37 -19.28 -1.59
CA ASP A 339 -18.31 -20.39 -0.63
C ASP A 339 -16.87 -20.87 -0.37
N LEU A 340 -15.88 -20.46 -1.18
CA LEU A 340 -14.46 -20.66 -0.89
C LEU A 340 -14.07 -20.08 0.49
N TYR A 341 -14.77 -19.03 0.97
CA TYR A 341 -14.51 -18.46 2.30
C TYR A 341 -14.84 -19.42 3.46
N GLN A 342 -15.71 -20.41 3.23
CA GLN A 342 -16.01 -21.44 4.24
C GLN A 342 -14.85 -22.43 4.43
N TYR A 343 -13.90 -22.44 3.49
CA TYR A 343 -12.78 -23.38 3.45
C TYR A 343 -11.41 -22.70 3.57
N VAL A 344 -11.37 -21.47 4.11
CA VAL A 344 -10.14 -20.67 4.26
C VAL A 344 -9.05 -21.44 4.98
N ASP A 345 -9.37 -22.08 6.11
CA ASP A 345 -8.37 -22.80 6.92
C ASP A 345 -7.72 -23.95 6.15
N GLN A 346 -8.50 -24.71 5.35
CA GLN A 346 -7.97 -25.80 4.54
C GLN A 346 -7.13 -25.26 3.37
N ILE A 347 -7.61 -24.21 2.69
CA ILE A 347 -6.87 -23.57 1.58
C ILE A 347 -5.55 -22.98 2.09
N GLU A 348 -5.56 -22.30 3.24
CA GLU A 348 -4.35 -21.79 3.89
C GLU A 348 -3.38 -22.92 4.26
N ALA A 349 -3.88 -24.04 4.78
CA ALA A 349 -3.03 -25.18 5.12
C ALA A 349 -2.28 -25.73 3.90
N VAL A 350 -2.96 -25.84 2.75
CA VAL A 350 -2.34 -26.25 1.49
C VAL A 350 -1.30 -25.24 1.02
N ILE A 351 -1.63 -23.95 1.05
CA ILE A 351 -0.70 -22.88 0.64
C ILE A 351 0.56 -22.89 1.53
N LYS A 352 0.40 -23.03 2.85
CA LYS A 352 1.51 -23.12 3.81
C LYS A 352 2.39 -24.34 3.56
N SER A 353 1.83 -25.45 3.07
CA SER A 353 2.61 -26.65 2.73
C SER A 353 3.55 -26.45 1.52
N TYR A 354 3.30 -25.42 0.70
CA TYR A 354 4.09 -25.08 -0.49
C TYR A 354 4.93 -23.80 -0.37
N ALA A 355 4.78 -23.09 0.75
CA ALA A 355 5.35 -21.76 1.00
C ALA A 355 6.88 -21.76 0.90
#